data_AF-A0A7Y5GZT5-F1
#
_entry.id   AF-A0A7Y5GZT5-F1
#
_cell.length_a   1.000
_cell.length_b   1.000
_cell.length_c   1.000
_cell.angle_alpha   90.00
_cell.angle_beta   90.00
_cell.angle_gamma   90.00
#
_symmetry.space_group_name_H-M   'P 1'
#
loop_
_entity.id
_entity.type
_entity.pdbx_description
1 polymer ?
#
loop_
_entity_poly.entity_id
_entity_poly.type
_entity_poly.pdbx_seq_one_letter_code
_entity_poly.pdbx_strand_id
1 'polypeptide(L)'
;GVGCVYSPNTSPCDDGNVCTIVDLCAGGVCAGGVPSSCDDQNPCTQDGCHPLSGCSSVPVSGACTDNNACTQLDSCNNGGCIGGNPLICNDNNPCTTDSCHPINGCVFAPNSSLCNDSNPCTLGDTCSGGNCTPGGQSLVCDDGNLCTNDECIANVGCVYIPKPDGDPCGSDGDGYACSLDGCLDGSCLGVWLTPKPFTETAGVFHDILRVADGFVIVGYKTKAAGNKDVYIVKTDSAGELVWEKTVDNGATNEQGLKVKGLPDGGFVVAAEPADRLIRFTADGTIVSDTSSDPKATFWGVDVYPDGGVVAAGWTSNTFGTGDDMWIVKKNPSGTTLWEKKYNYGISDRAFDLVALPDGGALVVGYAIPTVSDVHGYVIRLNANGIKVWEKYYVTGTYSGFTTIEPAVDGGFILGGRRTLGSSNGMDGWLVRYDAALNELWSVNFGNKKSDDALTIMQAKDGGFVAGGQYQTTSPTGTVQQRLWVVKVNPSGGKLWEYIHNIVGGWVNGIAWISEEGGVAAVGWYFTPTPVLFFLDNDGTVCQ
;
A
#
# COMPACT_ATOMS: atom_id res chain seq x y z
N GLY A 1 -143.58 -31.81 -16.90
CA GLY A 1 -142.77 -30.88 -17.70
C GLY A 1 -141.33 -31.16 -17.40
N VAL A 2 -140.53 -31.43 -18.44
CA VAL A 2 -139.09 -31.65 -18.31
C VAL A 2 -138.42 -30.27 -18.25
N GLY A 3 -137.82 -29.93 -17.12
CA GLY A 3 -136.99 -28.72 -17.00
C GLY A 3 -135.61 -28.95 -17.61
N CYS A 4 -134.99 -27.89 -18.14
CA CYS A 4 -133.69 -27.96 -18.83
C CYS A 4 -132.62 -28.61 -17.95
N VAL A 5 -131.89 -29.56 -18.54
CA VAL A 5 -130.70 -30.18 -17.97
C VAL A 5 -129.49 -29.47 -18.57
N TYR A 6 -128.66 -28.86 -17.72
CA TYR A 6 -127.39 -28.26 -18.14
C TYR A 6 -126.27 -29.29 -17.99
N SER A 7 -125.44 -29.43 -19.02
CA SER A 7 -124.24 -30.28 -19.00
C SER A 7 -123.00 -29.41 -18.86
N PRO A 8 -122.07 -29.71 -17.93
CA PRO A 8 -120.81 -28.99 -17.81
C PRO A 8 -120.01 -29.03 -19.11
N ASN A 9 -119.39 -27.89 -19.49
CA ASN A 9 -118.46 -27.82 -20.62
C ASN A 9 -117.03 -27.59 -20.10
N THR A 10 -116.04 -27.63 -21.00
CA THR A 10 -114.63 -27.34 -20.71
C THR A 10 -114.15 -26.08 -21.42
N SER A 11 -115.05 -25.12 -21.63
CA SER A 11 -114.70 -23.87 -22.32
C SER A 11 -113.81 -23.00 -21.43
N PRO A 12 -113.00 -22.11 -22.02
CA PRO A 12 -112.28 -21.09 -21.28
C PRO A 12 -113.24 -20.28 -20.41
N CYS A 13 -112.81 -20.03 -19.18
CA CYS A 13 -113.49 -19.18 -18.23
C CYS A 13 -112.42 -18.37 -17.49
N ASP A 14 -112.85 -17.53 -16.54
CA ASP A 14 -111.95 -16.77 -15.67
C ASP A 14 -112.41 -17.06 -14.23
N ASP A 15 -111.52 -17.63 -13.42
CA ASP A 15 -111.82 -17.98 -12.03
C ASP A 15 -111.60 -16.79 -11.07
N GLY A 16 -111.20 -15.63 -11.60
CA GLY A 16 -110.89 -14.41 -10.88
C GLY A 16 -109.51 -14.41 -10.21
N ASN A 17 -108.70 -15.45 -10.40
CA ASN A 17 -107.37 -15.59 -9.83
C ASN A 17 -106.30 -15.18 -10.85
N VAL A 18 -105.69 -14.01 -10.64
CA VAL A 18 -104.64 -13.50 -11.55
C VAL A 18 -103.34 -14.33 -11.54
N CYS A 19 -103.23 -15.30 -10.63
CA CYS A 19 -102.09 -16.20 -10.49
C CYS A 19 -102.21 -17.50 -11.28
N THR A 20 -103.29 -17.68 -12.03
CA THR A 20 -103.45 -18.80 -12.95
C THR A 20 -103.60 -18.28 -14.38
N ILE A 21 -103.01 -19.01 -15.32
CA ILE A 21 -103.18 -18.78 -16.75
C ILE A 21 -103.91 -19.96 -17.36
N VAL A 22 -104.89 -19.65 -18.21
CA VAL A 22 -105.72 -20.61 -18.96
C VAL A 22 -106.71 -21.37 -18.05
N ASP A 23 -107.67 -20.66 -17.48
CA ASP A 23 -108.70 -21.26 -16.62
C ASP A 23 -109.80 -21.93 -17.47
N LEU A 24 -110.25 -23.09 -17.01
CA LEU A 24 -111.20 -23.95 -17.73
C LEU A 24 -112.36 -24.36 -16.82
N CYS A 25 -113.54 -24.45 -17.41
CA CYS A 25 -114.71 -24.97 -16.69
C CYS A 25 -114.51 -26.46 -16.35
N ALA A 26 -114.66 -26.81 -15.06
CA ALA A 26 -114.60 -28.18 -14.57
C ALA A 26 -115.75 -28.42 -13.58
N GLY A 27 -116.64 -29.39 -13.90
CA GLY A 27 -117.75 -29.75 -13.00
C GLY A 27 -118.80 -28.66 -12.77
N GLY A 28 -118.86 -27.64 -13.64
CA GLY A 28 -119.80 -26.51 -13.54
C GLY A 28 -119.26 -25.29 -12.79
N VAL A 29 -117.99 -25.30 -12.38
CA VAL A 29 -117.29 -24.17 -11.75
C VAL A 29 -116.02 -23.86 -12.55
N CYS A 30 -115.62 -22.60 -12.65
CA CYS A 30 -114.35 -22.24 -13.26
C CYS A 30 -113.20 -22.58 -12.29
N ALA A 31 -112.20 -23.33 -12.75
CA ALA A 31 -111.05 -23.71 -11.94
C ALA A 31 -109.75 -23.19 -12.56
N GLY A 32 -108.91 -22.59 -11.72
CA GLY A 32 -107.61 -22.04 -12.09
C GLY A 32 -106.72 -23.04 -12.80
N GLY A 33 -106.16 -22.61 -13.92
CA GLY A 33 -105.29 -23.41 -14.79
C GLY A 33 -103.85 -23.55 -14.28
N VAL A 34 -102.89 -23.27 -15.15
CA VAL A 34 -101.45 -23.39 -14.83
C VAL A 34 -101.04 -22.19 -13.96
N PRO A 35 -100.31 -22.38 -12.84
CA PRO A 35 -99.80 -21.25 -12.06
C PRO A 35 -98.89 -20.35 -12.90
N SER A 36 -99.12 -19.03 -12.85
CA SER A 36 -98.21 -18.02 -13.39
C SER A 36 -96.89 -18.03 -12.63
N SER A 37 -95.77 -18.10 -13.34
CA SER A 37 -94.45 -17.97 -12.72
C SER A 37 -94.19 -16.51 -12.35
N CYS A 38 -94.01 -16.24 -11.06
CA CYS A 38 -93.66 -14.91 -10.54
C CYS A 38 -92.16 -14.78 -10.22
N ASP A 39 -91.35 -15.75 -10.62
CA ASP A 39 -89.89 -15.78 -10.39
C ASP A 39 -89.20 -14.58 -11.06
N ASP A 40 -88.64 -13.69 -10.26
CA ASP A 40 -87.89 -12.51 -10.73
C ASP A 40 -86.38 -12.78 -10.88
N GLN A 41 -85.96 -14.04 -10.67
CA GLN A 41 -84.58 -14.52 -10.69
C GLN A 41 -83.65 -13.82 -9.69
N ASN A 42 -84.21 -13.11 -8.70
CA ASN A 42 -83.42 -12.48 -7.66
C ASN A 42 -83.36 -13.38 -6.41
N PRO A 43 -82.18 -13.92 -6.05
CA PRO A 43 -82.05 -14.79 -4.88
C PRO A 43 -82.33 -14.08 -3.55
N CYS A 44 -82.44 -12.74 -3.54
CA CYS A 44 -82.76 -11.93 -2.38
C CYS A 44 -84.25 -11.62 -2.22
N THR A 45 -85.10 -12.19 -3.06
CA THR A 45 -86.55 -12.09 -2.96
C THR A 45 -87.17 -13.48 -2.86
N GLN A 46 -88.24 -13.57 -2.09
CA GLN A 46 -89.15 -14.71 -2.14
C GLN A 46 -90.35 -14.31 -2.96
N ASP A 47 -90.50 -14.96 -4.10
CA ASP A 47 -91.58 -14.67 -5.03
C ASP A 47 -92.84 -15.43 -4.67
N GLY A 48 -93.94 -14.68 -4.62
CA GLY A 48 -95.27 -15.20 -4.37
C GLY A 48 -96.25 -14.57 -5.34
N CYS A 49 -97.31 -15.31 -5.64
CA CYS A 49 -98.43 -14.76 -6.38
C CYS A 49 -99.64 -14.66 -5.47
N HIS A 50 -100.17 -13.45 -5.32
CA HIS A 50 -101.38 -13.22 -4.54
C HIS A 50 -102.61 -13.19 -5.46
N PRO A 51 -103.68 -14.00 -5.20
CA PRO A 51 -104.77 -14.24 -6.15
C PRO A 51 -105.53 -13.01 -6.68
N LEU A 52 -105.45 -11.87 -5.99
CA LEU A 52 -106.11 -10.62 -6.39
C LEU A 52 -105.16 -9.51 -6.86
N SER A 53 -103.89 -9.56 -6.47
CA SER A 53 -102.94 -8.46 -6.67
C SER A 53 -101.74 -8.83 -7.54
N GLY A 54 -101.66 -10.08 -7.99
CA GLY A 54 -100.63 -10.55 -8.91
C GLY A 54 -99.32 -10.89 -8.22
N CYS A 55 -98.24 -10.90 -9.00
CA CYS A 55 -96.92 -11.22 -8.52
C CYS A 55 -96.43 -10.18 -7.50
N SER A 56 -95.84 -10.68 -6.42
CA SER A 56 -95.19 -9.89 -5.38
C SER A 56 -93.88 -10.55 -4.99
N SER A 57 -92.81 -9.77 -4.90
CA SER A 57 -91.51 -10.23 -4.41
C SER A 57 -91.26 -9.60 -3.04
N VAL A 58 -91.01 -10.44 -2.03
CA VAL A 58 -90.74 -9.98 -0.64
C VAL A 58 -89.26 -10.16 -0.33
N PRO A 59 -88.55 -9.12 0.16
CA PRO A 59 -87.15 -9.25 0.55
C PRO A 59 -86.90 -10.37 1.56
N VAL A 60 -85.90 -11.21 1.30
CA VAL A 60 -85.43 -12.25 2.23
C VAL A 60 -83.98 -12.04 2.62
N SER A 61 -83.58 -12.62 3.76
CA SER A 61 -82.19 -12.73 4.16
C SER A 61 -81.62 -14.07 3.68
N GLY A 62 -80.36 -14.06 3.25
CA GLY A 62 -79.70 -15.23 2.69
C GLY A 62 -78.37 -14.89 2.03
N ALA A 63 -77.66 -15.93 1.60
CA ALA A 63 -76.48 -15.79 0.77
C ALA A 63 -76.88 -15.45 -0.66
N CYS A 64 -76.12 -14.57 -1.29
CA CYS A 64 -76.29 -14.19 -2.68
C CYS A 64 -74.92 -13.96 -3.32
N THR A 65 -74.89 -13.42 -4.53
CA THR A 65 -73.65 -12.98 -5.19
C THR A 65 -73.91 -11.62 -5.82
N ASP A 66 -73.10 -10.62 -5.47
CA ASP A 66 -73.21 -9.26 -6.02
C ASP A 66 -72.47 -9.10 -7.36
N ASN A 67 -71.95 -10.22 -7.88
CA ASN A 67 -71.11 -10.35 -9.07
C ASN A 67 -69.78 -9.59 -9.00
N ASN A 68 -69.36 -9.18 -7.80
CA ASN A 68 -68.06 -8.62 -7.56
C ASN A 68 -67.12 -9.70 -7.01
N ALA A 69 -66.13 -10.10 -7.81
CA ALA A 69 -65.14 -11.11 -7.43
C ALA A 69 -64.24 -10.68 -6.25
N CYS A 70 -64.33 -9.41 -5.82
CA CYS A 70 -63.58 -8.84 -4.70
C CYS A 70 -64.33 -8.81 -3.38
N THR A 71 -65.53 -9.36 -3.34
CA THR A 71 -66.31 -9.53 -2.12
C THR A 71 -66.59 -11.01 -1.92
N GLN A 72 -66.56 -11.41 -0.66
CA GLN A 72 -66.88 -12.77 -0.24
C GLN A 72 -67.93 -12.71 0.85
N LEU A 73 -68.76 -13.75 0.93
CA LEU A 73 -69.87 -13.83 1.89
C LEU A 73 -70.94 -12.74 1.64
N ASP A 74 -71.25 -12.46 0.38
CA ASP A 74 -72.31 -11.53 0.00
C ASP A 74 -73.67 -11.96 0.56
N SER A 75 -74.45 -10.98 0.95
CA SER A 75 -75.66 -11.19 1.74
C SER A 75 -76.79 -10.30 1.23
N CYS A 76 -78.01 -10.83 1.31
CA CYS A 76 -79.19 -10.09 0.91
C CYS A 76 -79.53 -9.00 1.94
N ASN A 77 -79.72 -7.77 1.45
CA ASN A 77 -80.19 -6.62 2.24
C ASN A 77 -81.26 -5.85 1.47
N ASN A 78 -82.47 -5.76 2.03
CA ASN A 78 -83.62 -5.05 1.44
C ASN A 78 -83.92 -5.41 -0.03
N GLY A 79 -83.80 -6.70 -0.38
CA GLY A 79 -84.12 -7.22 -1.72
C GLY A 79 -83.00 -7.05 -2.74
N GLY A 80 -81.87 -6.45 -2.36
CA GLY A 80 -80.65 -6.40 -3.17
C GLY A 80 -79.54 -7.26 -2.58
N CYS A 81 -78.68 -7.82 -3.44
CA CYS A 81 -77.45 -8.44 -2.98
C CYS A 81 -76.39 -7.37 -2.71
N ILE A 82 -75.78 -7.39 -1.53
CA ILE A 82 -74.68 -6.50 -1.17
C ILE A 82 -73.40 -7.29 -0.91
N GLY A 83 -72.29 -6.76 -1.39
CA GLY A 83 -70.95 -7.32 -1.19
C GLY A 83 -70.61 -7.46 0.29
N GLY A 84 -70.08 -8.63 0.65
CA GLY A 84 -69.69 -8.94 2.02
C GLY A 84 -68.29 -8.41 2.39
N ASN A 85 -67.45 -9.29 2.94
CA ASN A 85 -66.09 -8.93 3.31
C ASN A 85 -65.22 -8.74 2.06
N PRO A 86 -64.34 -7.72 2.03
CA PRO A 86 -63.35 -7.59 0.97
C PRO A 86 -62.43 -8.81 0.88
N LEU A 87 -62.20 -9.31 -0.33
CA LEU A 87 -61.22 -10.34 -0.63
C LEU A 87 -59.81 -9.74 -0.52
N ILE A 88 -58.98 -10.30 0.37
CA ILE A 88 -57.59 -9.87 0.54
C ILE A 88 -56.73 -10.62 -0.45
N CYS A 89 -56.26 -9.91 -1.47
CA CYS A 89 -55.30 -10.41 -2.45
C CYS A 89 -53.90 -10.04 -1.97
N ASN A 90 -53.16 -11.02 -1.43
CA ASN A 90 -51.74 -10.89 -1.11
C ASN A 90 -51.04 -12.21 -1.47
N ASP A 91 -50.13 -12.19 -2.44
CA ASP A 91 -49.36 -13.37 -2.85
C ASP A 91 -48.01 -13.51 -2.11
N ASN A 92 -47.71 -12.59 -1.20
CA ASN A 92 -46.44 -12.45 -0.47
C ASN A 92 -45.23 -12.23 -1.39
N ASN A 93 -45.43 -11.82 -2.64
CA ASN A 93 -44.35 -11.43 -3.53
C ASN A 93 -44.15 -9.90 -3.46
N PRO A 94 -43.00 -9.40 -2.94
CA PRO A 94 -42.74 -7.96 -2.90
C PRO A 94 -42.66 -7.32 -4.30
N CYS A 95 -42.48 -8.12 -5.36
CA CYS A 95 -42.40 -7.69 -6.74
C CYS A 95 -43.73 -7.60 -7.48
N THR A 96 -44.84 -7.77 -6.78
CA THR A 96 -46.18 -7.53 -7.31
C THR A 96 -46.87 -6.43 -6.51
N THR A 97 -47.72 -5.67 -7.19
CA THR A 97 -48.70 -4.80 -6.57
C THR A 97 -50.02 -5.53 -6.61
N ASP A 98 -50.45 -5.96 -5.43
CA ASP A 98 -51.60 -6.83 -5.29
C ASP A 98 -52.87 -6.00 -5.20
N SER A 99 -53.80 -6.31 -6.06
CA SER A 99 -55.07 -5.60 -6.16
C SER A 99 -56.19 -6.59 -6.43
N CYS A 100 -57.42 -6.18 -6.14
CA CYS A 100 -58.58 -6.95 -6.53
C CYS A 100 -59.36 -6.21 -7.61
N HIS A 101 -59.55 -6.86 -8.75
CA HIS A 101 -60.34 -6.37 -9.86
C HIS A 101 -61.77 -6.93 -9.79
N PRO A 102 -62.83 -6.08 -9.84
CA PRO A 102 -64.21 -6.50 -9.58
C PRO A 102 -64.74 -7.67 -10.43
N ILE A 103 -64.16 -7.90 -11.61
CA ILE A 103 -64.54 -9.01 -12.50
C ILE A 103 -63.52 -10.17 -12.46
N ASN A 104 -62.23 -9.86 -12.28
CA ASN A 104 -61.16 -10.85 -12.48
C ASN A 104 -60.66 -11.44 -11.15
N GLY A 105 -61.14 -10.94 -10.00
CA GLY A 105 -60.64 -11.32 -8.69
C GLY A 105 -59.24 -10.75 -8.45
N CYS A 106 -58.37 -11.53 -7.80
CA CYS A 106 -57.02 -11.09 -7.48
C CYS A 106 -56.15 -10.89 -8.73
N VAL A 107 -55.49 -9.73 -8.80
CA VAL A 107 -54.55 -9.34 -9.85
C VAL A 107 -53.24 -8.93 -9.20
N PHE A 108 -52.15 -9.57 -9.61
CA PHE A 108 -50.80 -9.37 -9.10
C PHE A 108 -49.92 -8.73 -10.18
N ALA A 109 -49.95 -7.40 -10.27
CA ALA A 109 -49.26 -6.69 -11.34
C ALA A 109 -47.76 -6.52 -11.00
N PRO A 110 -46.82 -6.90 -11.89
CA PRO A 110 -45.40 -6.67 -11.66
C PRO A 110 -45.09 -5.21 -11.34
N ASN A 111 -44.30 -4.97 -10.30
CA ASN A 111 -43.84 -3.64 -9.91
C ASN A 111 -42.32 -3.50 -10.09
N SER A 112 -41.79 -2.31 -9.82
CA SER A 112 -40.36 -1.99 -9.89
C SER A 112 -39.80 -1.54 -8.54
N SER A 113 -40.39 -2.02 -7.45
CA SER A 113 -39.98 -1.69 -6.08
C SER A 113 -38.63 -2.36 -5.74
N LEU A 114 -38.03 -1.92 -4.62
CA LEU A 114 -36.91 -2.65 -4.03
C LEU A 114 -37.38 -4.00 -3.51
N CYS A 115 -36.52 -4.99 -3.65
CA CYS A 115 -36.73 -6.33 -3.14
C CYS A 115 -35.41 -6.87 -2.54
N ASN A 116 -35.41 -8.13 -2.12
CA ASN A 116 -34.22 -8.83 -1.66
C ASN A 116 -34.14 -10.15 -2.44
N ASP A 117 -33.08 -10.35 -3.20
CA ASP A 117 -32.88 -11.53 -4.04
C ASP A 117 -32.28 -12.73 -3.27
N SER A 118 -32.21 -12.61 -1.93
CA SER A 118 -31.59 -13.55 -0.99
C SER A 118 -30.07 -13.70 -1.13
N ASN A 119 -29.42 -12.88 -1.96
CA ASN A 119 -27.97 -12.81 -2.06
C ASN A 119 -27.46 -11.62 -1.22
N PRO A 120 -26.77 -11.87 -0.10
CA PRO A 120 -26.24 -10.79 0.75
C PRO A 120 -25.14 -9.95 0.08
N CYS A 121 -24.60 -10.37 -1.07
CA CYS A 121 -23.54 -9.67 -1.80
C CYS A 121 -24.04 -8.64 -2.82
N THR A 122 -25.36 -8.55 -3.02
CA THR A 122 -25.99 -7.63 -3.96
C THR A 122 -26.75 -6.57 -3.19
N LEU A 123 -26.56 -5.31 -3.59
CA LEU A 123 -27.19 -4.15 -2.98
C LEU A 123 -28.09 -3.47 -4.00
N GLY A 124 -29.27 -3.06 -3.54
CA GLY A 124 -30.24 -2.35 -4.36
C GLY A 124 -30.95 -3.25 -5.37
N ASP A 125 -31.33 -4.47 -4.96
CA ASP A 125 -32.11 -5.38 -5.79
C ASP A 125 -33.46 -4.75 -6.15
N THR A 126 -33.87 -4.96 -7.39
CA THR A 126 -35.08 -4.34 -7.93
C THR A 126 -35.96 -5.38 -8.60
N CYS A 127 -37.25 -5.15 -8.52
CA CYS A 127 -38.24 -5.98 -9.17
C CYS A 127 -38.24 -5.72 -10.68
N SER A 128 -38.19 -6.80 -11.46
CA SER A 128 -38.29 -6.76 -12.91
C SER A 128 -39.07 -7.98 -13.40
N GLY A 129 -40.19 -7.73 -14.09
CA GLY A 129 -41.06 -8.79 -14.61
C GLY A 129 -41.65 -9.71 -13.54
N GLY A 130 -41.87 -9.21 -12.32
CA GLY A 130 -42.45 -9.97 -11.20
C GLY A 130 -41.44 -10.81 -10.41
N ASN A 131 -40.16 -10.77 -10.80
CA ASN A 131 -39.06 -11.42 -10.10
C ASN A 131 -38.14 -10.38 -9.49
N CYS A 132 -37.53 -10.71 -8.35
CA CYS A 132 -36.46 -9.91 -7.80
C CYS A 132 -35.18 -10.14 -8.60
N THR A 133 -34.53 -9.06 -9.06
CA THR A 133 -33.30 -9.13 -9.84
C THR A 133 -32.15 -8.43 -9.11
N PRO A 134 -30.92 -8.97 -9.18
CA PRO A 134 -29.78 -8.43 -8.45
C PRO A 134 -29.50 -6.97 -8.83
N GLY A 135 -29.22 -6.15 -7.82
CA GLY A 135 -28.79 -4.77 -8.04
C GLY A 135 -27.43 -4.67 -8.74
N GLY A 136 -27.17 -3.54 -9.41
CA GLY A 136 -25.89 -3.28 -10.08
C GLY A 136 -24.73 -2.93 -9.14
N GLN A 137 -24.96 -2.93 -7.83
CA GLN A 137 -23.96 -2.62 -6.80
C GLN A 137 -23.60 -3.90 -6.06
N SER A 138 -22.32 -4.27 -6.07
CA SER A 138 -21.79 -5.36 -5.25
C SER A 138 -21.37 -4.83 -3.88
N LEU A 139 -21.66 -5.61 -2.84
CA LEU A 139 -21.17 -5.35 -1.48
C LEU A 139 -19.63 -5.47 -1.47
N VAL A 140 -18.95 -4.41 -1.05
CA VAL A 140 -17.50 -4.41 -0.83
C VAL A 140 -17.24 -4.89 0.60
N CYS A 141 -16.55 -6.01 0.72
CA CYS A 141 -16.30 -6.69 1.99
C CYS A 141 -14.92 -6.37 2.57
N ASP A 142 -14.52 -5.10 2.57
CA ASP A 142 -13.23 -4.67 3.13
C ASP A 142 -13.36 -4.48 4.66
N ASP A 143 -12.65 -5.28 5.45
CA ASP A 143 -12.61 -5.14 6.92
C ASP A 143 -11.46 -4.24 7.41
N GLY A 144 -10.65 -3.71 6.49
CA GLY A 144 -9.48 -2.89 6.79
C GLY A 144 -8.27 -3.70 7.30
N ASN A 145 -8.33 -5.03 7.31
CA ASN A 145 -7.23 -5.88 7.73
C ASN A 145 -6.40 -6.34 6.51
N LEU A 146 -5.16 -5.84 6.42
CA LEU A 146 -4.25 -6.24 5.34
C LEU A 146 -3.86 -7.72 5.38
N CYS A 147 -4.16 -8.44 6.46
CA CYS A 147 -3.90 -9.87 6.63
C CYS A 147 -5.08 -10.79 6.31
N THR A 148 -6.16 -10.26 5.73
CA THR A 148 -7.24 -11.06 5.18
C THR A 148 -7.36 -10.85 3.67
N ASN A 149 -7.83 -11.90 2.99
CA ASN A 149 -8.37 -11.79 1.65
C ASN A 149 -9.89 -11.69 1.79
N ASP A 150 -10.40 -10.60 1.27
CA ASP A 150 -11.75 -10.13 1.51
C ASP A 150 -12.64 -10.46 0.32
N GLU A 151 -13.59 -11.37 0.53
CA GLU A 151 -14.47 -11.86 -0.53
C GLU A 151 -15.94 -11.82 -0.10
N CYS A 152 -16.82 -11.46 -1.02
CA CYS A 152 -18.25 -11.66 -0.83
C CYS A 152 -18.73 -12.93 -1.53
N ILE A 153 -19.22 -13.89 -0.76
CA ILE A 153 -19.74 -15.16 -1.26
C ILE A 153 -21.27 -15.10 -1.30
N ALA A 154 -21.88 -15.35 -2.47
CA ALA A 154 -23.29 -15.08 -2.78
C ALA A 154 -24.36 -15.73 -1.87
N ASN A 155 -24.00 -16.67 -0.99
CA ASN A 155 -24.92 -17.31 -0.04
C ASN A 155 -24.44 -17.22 1.42
N VAL A 156 -23.33 -16.53 1.67
CA VAL A 156 -22.70 -16.40 2.99
C VAL A 156 -22.60 -14.93 3.39
N GLY A 157 -22.30 -14.05 2.43
CA GLY A 157 -21.96 -12.64 2.67
C GLY A 157 -20.45 -12.46 2.70
N CYS A 158 -19.98 -11.46 3.46
CA CYS A 158 -18.57 -11.19 3.59
C CYS A 158 -17.83 -12.31 4.33
N VAL A 159 -16.73 -12.76 3.75
CA VAL A 159 -15.81 -13.74 4.30
C VAL A 159 -14.40 -13.16 4.22
N TYR A 160 -13.70 -13.19 5.35
CA TYR A 160 -12.35 -12.67 5.52
C TYR A 160 -11.42 -13.85 5.75
N ILE A 161 -10.66 -14.22 4.72
CA ILE A 161 -9.81 -15.43 4.74
C ILE A 161 -8.41 -15.02 5.20
N PRO A 162 -7.88 -15.55 6.31
CA PRO A 162 -6.53 -15.25 6.76
C PRO A 162 -5.49 -15.53 5.66
N LYS A 163 -4.59 -14.57 5.42
CA LYS A 163 -3.41 -14.77 4.59
C LYS A 163 -2.43 -15.74 5.28
N PRO A 164 -1.59 -16.45 4.50
CA PRO A 164 -0.51 -17.27 5.03
C PRO A 164 0.38 -16.53 6.03
N ASP A 165 0.88 -17.26 7.03
CA ASP A 165 1.82 -16.70 8.00
C ASP A 165 3.10 -16.21 7.29
N GLY A 166 3.52 -14.99 7.60
CA GLY A 166 4.68 -14.33 7.01
C GLY A 166 4.40 -13.56 5.72
N ASP A 167 3.16 -13.55 5.21
CA ASP A 167 2.78 -12.61 4.14
C ASP A 167 2.95 -11.17 4.63
N PRO A 168 3.57 -10.28 3.82
CA PRO A 168 3.78 -8.90 4.22
C PRO A 168 2.44 -8.17 4.35
N CYS A 169 2.16 -7.66 5.54
CA CYS A 169 1.19 -6.60 5.76
C CYS A 169 1.96 -5.29 5.90
N GLY A 170 1.38 -4.15 5.54
CA GLY A 170 2.03 -2.87 5.84
C GLY A 170 2.12 -2.62 7.36
N SER A 171 2.64 -1.45 7.74
CA SER A 171 2.59 -0.88 9.09
C SER A 171 1.36 -1.32 9.89
N ASP A 172 1.54 -2.07 10.98
CA ASP A 172 0.47 -2.40 11.94
C ASP A 172 0.11 -1.20 12.85
N GLY A 173 0.80 -0.07 12.67
CA GLY A 173 0.60 1.16 13.42
C GLY A 173 1.21 1.14 14.83
N ASP A 174 2.07 0.16 15.16
CA ASP A 174 2.76 0.08 16.44
C ASP A 174 3.92 1.10 16.56
N GLY A 175 4.39 1.64 15.44
CA GLY A 175 5.46 2.64 15.38
C GLY A 175 6.85 2.05 15.57
N TYR A 176 7.03 0.73 15.37
CA TYR A 176 8.28 0.02 15.48
C TYR A 176 8.73 -0.56 14.13
N ALA A 177 9.68 0.10 13.46
CA ALA A 177 10.22 -0.29 12.16
C ALA A 177 11.09 -1.57 12.17
N CYS A 178 11.21 -2.19 13.33
CA CYS A 178 12.05 -3.34 13.62
C CYS A 178 11.35 -4.69 13.58
N SER A 179 10.08 -4.61 13.25
CA SER A 179 9.23 -5.72 13.01
C SER A 179 9.10 -5.84 11.48
N LEU A 180 9.26 -7.05 10.94
CA LEU A 180 8.63 -7.31 9.65
C LEU A 180 7.16 -7.51 9.98
N ASP A 181 6.34 -6.55 9.58
CA ASP A 181 4.89 -6.62 9.65
C ASP A 181 4.43 -7.82 8.81
N GLY A 182 4.24 -8.94 9.47
CA GLY A 182 3.89 -10.22 8.87
C GLY A 182 2.55 -10.67 9.39
N CYS A 183 1.76 -11.28 8.53
CA CYS A 183 0.54 -11.93 8.97
C CYS A 183 0.89 -13.12 9.88
N LEU A 184 0.21 -13.22 11.02
CA LEU A 184 0.23 -14.38 11.89
C LEU A 184 -1.20 -14.64 12.38
N ASP A 185 -1.76 -15.78 12.00
CA ASP A 185 -3.15 -16.15 12.33
C ASP A 185 -4.18 -15.07 11.91
N GLY A 186 -3.96 -14.46 10.73
CA GLY A 186 -4.84 -13.43 10.17
C GLY A 186 -4.72 -12.04 10.80
N SER A 187 -3.77 -11.83 11.72
CA SER A 187 -3.46 -10.52 12.30
C SER A 187 -2.11 -10.02 11.79
N CYS A 188 -2.00 -8.72 11.52
CA CYS A 188 -0.71 -8.10 11.25
C CYS A 188 0.04 -7.97 12.58
N LEU A 189 1.19 -8.63 12.70
CA LEU A 189 2.01 -8.59 13.91
C LEU A 189 3.46 -8.36 13.53
N GLY A 190 4.13 -7.58 14.38
CA GLY A 190 5.55 -7.39 14.27
C GLY A 190 6.38 -8.65 14.59
N VAL A 191 7.05 -9.20 13.58
CA VAL A 191 8.04 -10.27 13.76
C VAL A 191 9.40 -9.65 14.00
N TRP A 192 9.91 -9.78 15.22
CA TRP A 192 11.26 -9.37 15.59
C TRP A 192 12.28 -10.16 14.76
N LEU A 193 12.98 -9.45 13.86
CA LEU A 193 14.20 -9.98 13.28
C LEU A 193 15.19 -10.20 14.42
N THR A 194 15.90 -11.33 14.38
CA THR A 194 17.12 -11.52 15.18
C THR A 194 18.28 -11.38 14.22
N PRO A 195 19.39 -10.70 14.57
CA PRO A 195 20.47 -10.50 13.63
C PRO A 195 21.18 -11.83 13.56
N LYS A 196 21.19 -12.45 12.39
CA LYS A 196 22.12 -13.55 12.18
C LYS A 196 23.47 -12.95 11.83
N PRO A 197 24.50 -13.13 12.67
CA PRO A 197 25.85 -12.69 12.29
C PRO A 197 26.24 -13.35 10.97
N PHE A 198 26.70 -12.55 10.01
CA PHE A 198 27.17 -13.01 8.71
C PHE A 198 28.51 -13.73 8.88
N THR A 199 28.46 -15.01 9.26
CA THR A 199 29.59 -15.94 9.48
C THR A 199 30.56 -15.58 10.63
N GLU A 200 31.22 -16.60 11.20
CA GLU A 200 32.11 -16.50 12.38
C GLU A 200 33.46 -15.79 12.13
N THR A 201 33.66 -15.14 10.99
CA THR A 201 34.97 -14.57 10.59
C THR A 201 35.05 -13.06 10.74
N ALA A 202 36.25 -12.56 11.07
CA ALA A 202 36.49 -11.14 11.30
C ALA A 202 36.35 -10.30 10.02
N GLY A 203 35.60 -9.20 10.02
CA GLY A 203 35.37 -8.34 8.86
C GLY A 203 34.75 -6.98 9.19
N VAL A 204 34.60 -6.13 8.18
CA VAL A 204 33.92 -4.83 8.27
C VAL A 204 33.10 -4.63 7.01
N PHE A 205 31.85 -4.17 7.15
CA PHE A 205 31.06 -3.64 6.04
C PHE A 205 31.29 -2.15 5.88
N HIS A 206 31.55 -1.71 4.65
CA HIS A 206 31.83 -0.32 4.30
C HIS A 206 30.65 0.37 3.63
N ASP A 207 29.81 -0.36 2.90
CA ASP A 207 28.66 0.25 2.24
C ASP A 207 27.54 -0.79 1.99
N ILE A 208 26.33 -0.28 1.80
CA ILE A 208 25.12 -1.06 1.57
C ILE A 208 24.26 -0.41 0.48
N LEU A 209 23.72 -1.24 -0.39
CA LEU A 209 22.82 -0.86 -1.47
C LEU A 209 21.48 -1.58 -1.30
N ARG A 210 20.38 -0.84 -1.31
CA ARG A 210 19.05 -1.43 -1.45
C ARG A 210 18.84 -1.86 -2.90
N VAL A 211 18.36 -3.09 -3.08
CA VAL A 211 17.91 -3.66 -4.34
C VAL A 211 16.44 -4.11 -4.21
N ALA A 212 15.81 -4.48 -5.33
CA ALA A 212 14.37 -4.75 -5.38
C ALA A 212 13.93 -5.84 -4.39
N ASP A 213 14.75 -6.87 -4.22
CA ASP A 213 14.48 -8.07 -3.41
C ASP A 213 15.37 -8.14 -2.15
N GLY A 214 15.99 -7.04 -1.72
CA GLY A 214 16.80 -7.02 -0.49
C GLY A 214 17.96 -6.04 -0.51
N PHE A 215 19.11 -6.46 -0.01
CA PHE A 215 20.30 -5.61 0.10
C PHE A 215 21.56 -6.26 -0.44
N VAL A 216 22.43 -5.47 -1.05
CA VAL A 216 23.82 -5.85 -1.37
C VAL A 216 24.73 -5.07 -0.46
N ILE A 217 25.57 -5.77 0.30
CA ILE A 217 26.49 -5.19 1.27
C ILE A 217 27.92 -5.50 0.82
N VAL A 218 28.81 -4.52 0.90
CA VAL A 218 30.22 -4.69 0.55
C VAL A 218 31.13 -4.31 1.70
N GLY A 219 32.27 -4.98 1.76
CA GLY A 219 33.26 -4.77 2.81
C GLY A 219 34.46 -5.66 2.62
N TYR A 220 35.01 -6.13 3.73
CA TYR A 220 36.06 -7.13 3.70
C TYR A 220 35.86 -8.25 4.72
N LYS A 221 36.45 -9.40 4.41
CA LYS A 221 36.57 -10.56 5.29
C LYS A 221 38.05 -10.89 5.50
N THR A 222 38.43 -11.16 6.73
CA THR A 222 39.81 -11.44 7.13
C THR A 222 40.07 -12.94 7.07
N LYS A 223 41.09 -13.35 6.32
CA LYS A 223 41.58 -14.73 6.23
C LYS A 223 42.53 -15.08 7.39
N ALA A 224 42.81 -16.38 7.54
CA ALA A 224 43.93 -16.84 8.34
C ALA A 224 45.24 -16.19 7.84
N ALA A 225 46.04 -15.65 8.76
CA ALA A 225 47.19 -14.75 8.53
C ALA A 225 46.91 -13.23 8.43
N GLY A 226 45.65 -12.79 8.55
CA GLY A 226 45.31 -11.36 8.65
C GLY A 226 45.13 -10.63 7.32
N ASN A 227 45.23 -11.34 6.19
CA ASN A 227 44.93 -10.79 4.86
C ASN A 227 43.43 -10.52 4.71
N LYS A 228 43.08 -9.53 3.90
CA LYS A 228 41.69 -9.16 3.63
C LYS A 228 41.30 -9.42 2.19
N ASP A 229 40.09 -9.94 2.01
CA ASP A 229 39.43 -10.09 0.71
C ASP A 229 38.23 -9.14 0.63
N VAL A 230 37.89 -8.68 -0.59
CA VAL A 230 36.59 -8.05 -0.82
C VAL A 230 35.51 -9.05 -0.45
N TYR A 231 34.56 -8.65 0.39
CA TYR A 231 33.46 -9.48 0.82
C TYR A 231 32.14 -8.83 0.43
N ILE A 232 31.27 -9.62 -0.19
CA ILE A 232 29.99 -9.19 -0.74
C ILE A 232 28.92 -10.10 -0.18
N VAL A 233 27.86 -9.50 0.34
CA VAL A 233 26.72 -10.20 0.93
C VAL A 233 25.45 -9.73 0.25
N LYS A 234 24.63 -10.68 -0.21
CA LYS A 234 23.25 -10.43 -0.62
C LYS A 234 22.33 -10.95 0.47
N THR A 235 21.41 -10.09 0.89
CA THR A 235 20.30 -10.46 1.76
C THR A 235 18.97 -10.31 1.03
N ASP A 236 17.91 -10.88 1.59
CA ASP A 236 16.55 -10.51 1.24
C ASP A 236 16.17 -9.16 1.88
N SER A 237 14.90 -8.75 1.76
CA SER A 237 14.39 -7.51 2.37
C SER A 237 14.32 -7.55 3.90
N ALA A 238 14.33 -8.75 4.49
CA ALA A 238 14.39 -8.99 5.92
C ALA A 238 15.82 -8.95 6.47
N GLY A 239 16.84 -8.88 5.60
CA GLY A 239 18.24 -8.96 6.01
C GLY A 239 18.75 -10.38 6.19
N GLU A 240 17.96 -11.41 5.84
CA GLU A 240 18.40 -12.80 5.87
C GLU A 240 19.36 -13.08 4.70
N LEU A 241 20.43 -13.82 4.98
CA LEU A 241 21.47 -14.14 4.00
C LEU A 241 20.90 -14.97 2.84
N VAL A 242 21.00 -14.44 1.61
CA VAL A 242 20.68 -15.16 0.37
C VAL A 242 21.94 -15.81 -0.18
N TRP A 243 23.02 -15.04 -0.32
CA TRP A 243 24.34 -15.54 -0.71
C TRP A 243 25.46 -14.62 -0.25
N GLU A 244 26.67 -15.17 -0.13
CA GLU A 244 27.89 -14.40 0.11
C GLU A 244 28.99 -14.79 -0.88
N LYS A 245 29.93 -13.87 -1.11
CA LYS A 245 31.08 -14.08 -1.99
C LYS A 245 32.29 -13.32 -1.50
N THR A 246 33.47 -13.92 -1.65
CA THR A 246 34.75 -13.22 -1.53
C THR A 246 35.39 -13.05 -2.91
N VAL A 247 35.96 -11.88 -3.16
CA VAL A 247 36.78 -11.61 -4.35
C VAL A 247 38.22 -11.43 -3.90
N ASP A 248 39.09 -12.30 -4.41
CA ASP A 248 40.51 -12.38 -4.10
C ASP A 248 41.28 -12.32 -5.43
N ASN A 249 42.11 -11.30 -5.59
CA ASN A 249 43.02 -11.15 -6.73
C ASN A 249 44.48 -11.44 -6.37
N GLY A 250 44.73 -11.98 -5.18
CA GLY A 250 46.04 -12.32 -4.65
C GLY A 250 46.72 -11.17 -3.88
N ALA A 251 46.04 -10.05 -3.67
CA ALA A 251 46.57 -8.95 -2.86
C ALA A 251 46.31 -9.16 -1.36
N THR A 252 47.08 -8.46 -0.52
CA THR A 252 47.04 -8.69 0.94
C THR A 252 45.97 -7.87 1.67
N ASN A 253 45.45 -6.81 1.06
CA ASN A 253 44.52 -5.88 1.68
C ASN A 253 43.40 -5.50 0.69
N GLU A 254 42.59 -6.48 0.32
CA GLU A 254 41.45 -6.26 -0.57
C GLU A 254 40.19 -5.92 0.23
N GLN A 255 39.49 -4.86 -0.17
CA GLN A 255 38.31 -4.36 0.53
C GLN A 255 37.33 -3.74 -0.48
N GLY A 256 36.04 -4.02 -0.35
CA GLY A 256 34.99 -3.26 -1.05
C GLY A 256 34.62 -2.03 -0.25
N LEU A 257 34.57 -0.85 -0.88
CA LEU A 257 34.44 0.44 -0.20
C LEU A 257 33.09 1.12 -0.46
N LYS A 258 32.60 1.07 -1.70
CA LYS A 258 31.34 1.70 -2.13
C LYS A 258 30.65 0.81 -3.14
N VAL A 259 29.33 0.70 -3.07
CA VAL A 259 28.51 -0.09 -4.00
C VAL A 259 27.38 0.74 -4.60
N LYS A 260 27.15 0.59 -5.91
CA LYS A 260 26.03 1.22 -6.62
C LYS A 260 25.37 0.27 -7.60
N GLY A 261 24.04 0.38 -7.70
CA GLY A 261 23.24 -0.40 -8.64
C GLY A 261 23.41 0.09 -10.07
N LEU A 262 23.37 -0.83 -11.02
CA LEU A 262 23.40 -0.55 -12.46
C LEU A 262 21.99 -0.65 -13.06
N PRO A 263 21.70 0.07 -14.16
CA PRO A 263 20.38 0.01 -14.82
C PRO A 263 19.97 -1.37 -15.32
N ASP A 264 20.93 -2.28 -15.52
CA ASP A 264 20.70 -3.68 -15.91
C ASP A 264 20.37 -4.61 -14.72
N GLY A 265 20.23 -4.06 -13.52
CA GLY A 265 20.00 -4.81 -12.27
C GLY A 265 21.28 -5.36 -11.63
N GLY A 266 22.44 -5.23 -12.29
CA GLY A 266 23.74 -5.51 -11.70
C GLY A 266 24.19 -4.45 -10.71
N PHE A 267 25.45 -4.53 -10.27
CA PHE A 267 26.05 -3.53 -9.40
C PHE A 267 27.55 -3.36 -9.67
N VAL A 268 28.10 -2.22 -9.28
CA VAL A 268 29.53 -1.90 -9.34
C VAL A 268 30.06 -1.62 -7.95
N VAL A 269 31.28 -2.07 -7.69
CA VAL A 269 31.99 -1.90 -6.42
C VAL A 269 33.30 -1.16 -6.67
N ALA A 270 33.50 -0.04 -5.97
CA ALA A 270 34.83 0.54 -5.79
C ALA A 270 35.57 -0.26 -4.71
N ALA A 271 36.77 -0.71 -5.03
CA ALA A 271 37.53 -1.61 -4.17
C ALA A 271 39.01 -1.22 -4.09
N GLU A 272 39.66 -1.72 -3.04
CA GLU A 272 41.11 -1.67 -2.85
C GLU A 272 41.71 -3.09 -2.96
N PRO A 273 43.04 -3.20 -3.18
CA PRO A 273 43.99 -2.10 -3.41
C PRO A 273 43.84 -1.50 -4.81
N ALA A 274 44.57 -0.41 -5.04
CA ALA A 274 44.55 0.33 -6.30
C ALA A 274 43.17 0.96 -6.60
N ASP A 275 42.99 1.40 -7.84
CA ASP A 275 41.80 2.04 -8.40
C ASP A 275 40.74 1.06 -8.88
N ARG A 276 40.49 0.02 -8.09
CA ARG A 276 39.78 -1.15 -8.58
C ARG A 276 38.28 -0.88 -8.70
N LEU A 277 37.73 -1.21 -9.87
CA LEU A 277 36.29 -1.24 -10.13
C LEU A 277 35.88 -2.64 -10.54
N ILE A 278 34.98 -3.24 -9.77
CA ILE A 278 34.47 -4.59 -9.99
C ILE A 278 32.99 -4.49 -10.35
N ARG A 279 32.60 -5.02 -11.51
CA ARG A 279 31.22 -5.05 -11.98
C ARG A 279 30.64 -6.44 -11.83
N PHE A 280 29.40 -6.50 -11.38
CA PHE A 280 28.65 -7.72 -11.16
C PHE A 280 27.30 -7.69 -11.87
N THR A 281 26.82 -8.87 -12.25
CA THR A 281 25.39 -9.11 -12.53
C THR A 281 24.59 -9.14 -11.22
N ALA A 282 23.25 -9.13 -11.33
CA ALA A 282 22.35 -9.16 -10.17
C ALA A 282 22.56 -10.40 -9.26
N ASP A 283 22.93 -11.55 -9.85
CA ASP A 283 23.23 -12.79 -9.13
C ASP A 283 24.65 -12.85 -8.54
N GLY A 284 25.41 -11.75 -8.64
CA GLY A 284 26.77 -11.64 -8.11
C GLY A 284 27.85 -12.28 -8.98
N THR A 285 27.59 -12.62 -10.25
CA THR A 285 28.64 -13.05 -11.19
C THR A 285 29.52 -11.86 -11.58
N ILE A 286 30.84 -12.02 -11.52
CA ILE A 286 31.79 -10.96 -11.90
C ILE A 286 31.77 -10.80 -13.43
N VAL A 287 31.41 -9.61 -13.89
CA VAL A 287 31.45 -9.20 -15.31
C VAL A 287 32.84 -8.68 -15.67
N SER A 288 33.43 -7.86 -14.81
CA SER A 288 34.77 -7.30 -15.00
C SER A 288 35.39 -6.91 -13.67
N ASP A 289 36.71 -6.99 -13.59
CA ASP A 289 37.51 -6.53 -12.47
C ASP A 289 38.72 -5.79 -13.04
N THR A 290 38.73 -4.47 -12.88
CA THR A 290 39.69 -3.60 -13.58
C THR A 290 40.38 -2.66 -12.62
N SER A 291 41.68 -2.44 -12.84
CA SER A 291 42.53 -1.45 -12.19
C SER A 291 43.55 -0.95 -13.22
N SER A 292 43.91 0.33 -13.14
CA SER A 292 44.81 1.02 -14.07
C SER A 292 45.96 1.78 -13.39
N ASP A 293 45.78 2.25 -12.15
CA ASP A 293 46.81 2.96 -11.39
C ASP A 293 47.04 2.28 -10.02
N PRO A 294 48.16 1.55 -9.85
CA PRO A 294 48.46 0.85 -8.59
C PRO A 294 48.76 1.79 -7.42
N LYS A 295 48.93 3.10 -7.67
CA LYS A 295 49.19 4.12 -6.65
C LYS A 295 47.93 4.89 -6.24
N ALA A 296 46.80 4.55 -6.83
CA ALA A 296 45.55 5.24 -6.61
C ALA A 296 44.56 4.41 -5.80
N THR A 297 43.47 5.02 -5.40
CA THR A 297 42.32 4.34 -4.81
C THR A 297 41.05 5.07 -5.21
N PHE A 298 39.95 4.32 -5.36
CA PHE A 298 38.62 4.90 -5.48
C PHE A 298 37.85 4.63 -4.19
N TRP A 299 37.33 5.70 -3.59
CA TRP A 299 36.43 5.63 -2.45
C TRP A 299 34.97 5.85 -2.84
N GLY A 300 34.73 6.70 -3.85
CA GLY A 300 33.39 6.97 -4.37
C GLY A 300 33.20 6.38 -5.76
N VAL A 301 32.01 5.86 -6.03
CA VAL A 301 31.55 5.51 -7.37
C VAL A 301 30.07 5.87 -7.50
N ASP A 302 29.68 6.37 -8.67
CA ASP A 302 28.28 6.57 -9.01
C ASP A 302 28.01 6.25 -10.49
N VAL A 303 26.73 6.04 -10.81
CA VAL A 303 26.28 5.45 -12.07
C VAL A 303 25.41 6.43 -12.85
N TYR A 304 25.71 6.62 -14.13
CA TYR A 304 24.88 7.38 -15.06
C TYR A 304 23.69 6.54 -15.55
N PRO A 305 22.58 7.16 -16.00
CA PRO A 305 21.41 6.44 -16.51
C PRO A 305 21.69 5.49 -17.69
N ASP A 306 22.76 5.72 -18.45
CA ASP A 306 23.19 4.84 -19.56
C ASP A 306 23.97 3.60 -19.10
N GLY A 307 24.28 3.49 -17.80
CA GLY A 307 25.10 2.44 -17.20
C GLY A 307 26.60 2.73 -17.21
N GLY A 308 27.02 3.92 -17.68
CA GLY A 308 28.37 4.42 -17.49
C GLY A 308 28.64 4.74 -16.03
N VAL A 309 29.90 4.78 -15.62
CA VAL A 309 30.27 5.02 -14.22
C VAL A 309 31.23 6.20 -14.11
N VAL A 310 31.17 6.91 -12.99
CA VAL A 310 32.19 7.86 -12.57
C VAL A 310 32.69 7.45 -11.19
N ALA A 311 34.00 7.41 -11.02
CA ALA A 311 34.66 7.05 -9.77
C ALA A 311 35.60 8.17 -9.34
N ALA A 312 35.72 8.37 -8.02
CA ALA A 312 36.62 9.35 -7.45
C ALA A 312 37.38 8.80 -6.25
N GLY A 313 38.60 9.29 -6.12
CA GLY A 313 39.45 9.06 -4.98
C GLY A 313 40.71 9.89 -5.13
N TRP A 314 41.87 9.26 -5.01
CA TRP A 314 43.14 9.95 -5.11
C TRP A 314 44.24 9.06 -5.68
N THR A 315 45.31 9.68 -6.19
CA THR A 315 46.54 9.03 -6.65
C THR A 315 47.74 9.73 -6.07
N SER A 316 48.76 8.97 -5.66
CA SER A 316 49.95 9.55 -5.02
C SER A 316 51.02 9.99 -6.02
N ASN A 317 51.74 11.06 -5.66
CA ASN A 317 52.96 11.52 -6.34
C ASN A 317 52.76 11.94 -7.82
N THR A 318 51.59 12.45 -8.21
CA THR A 318 51.42 12.93 -9.59
C THR A 318 51.97 14.35 -9.77
N PHE A 319 51.76 15.24 -8.81
CA PHE A 319 52.21 16.64 -8.89
C PHE A 319 53.32 17.00 -7.87
N GLY A 320 54.05 16.00 -7.39
CA GLY A 320 55.14 16.19 -6.43
C GLY A 320 54.89 15.39 -5.15
N THR A 321 54.67 16.08 -4.03
CA THR A 321 54.40 15.47 -2.73
C THR A 321 52.91 15.35 -2.46
N GLY A 322 52.48 14.25 -1.86
CA GLY A 322 51.11 14.03 -1.39
C GLY A 322 50.20 13.33 -2.39
N ASP A 323 48.93 13.23 -2.03
CA ASP A 323 47.88 12.62 -2.84
C ASP A 323 47.13 13.69 -3.61
N ASP A 324 46.83 13.44 -4.88
CA ASP A 324 46.04 14.34 -5.71
C ASP A 324 44.67 13.69 -6.01
N MET A 325 43.58 14.47 -5.97
CA MET A 325 42.26 13.97 -6.33
C MET A 325 42.30 13.40 -7.74
N TRP A 326 41.71 12.23 -7.92
CA TRP A 326 41.65 11.58 -9.22
C TRP A 326 40.25 11.05 -9.48
N ILE A 327 39.74 11.41 -10.67
CA ILE A 327 38.37 11.17 -11.08
C ILE A 327 38.40 10.55 -12.47
N VAL A 328 37.69 9.45 -12.63
CA VAL A 328 37.64 8.66 -13.87
C VAL A 328 36.20 8.45 -14.27
N LYS A 329 35.87 8.73 -15.53
CA LYS A 329 34.60 8.38 -16.13
C LYS A 329 34.81 7.26 -17.14
N LYS A 330 33.98 6.22 -17.05
CA LYS A 330 33.96 5.07 -17.96
C LYS A 330 32.58 4.95 -18.60
N ASN A 331 32.54 4.44 -19.82
CA ASN A 331 31.30 4.09 -20.50
C ASN A 331 30.73 2.76 -19.94
N PRO A 332 29.53 2.34 -20.38
CA PRO A 332 28.91 1.09 -19.91
C PRO A 332 29.73 -0.17 -20.24
N SER A 333 30.67 -0.14 -21.18
CA SER A 333 31.56 -1.28 -21.47
C SER A 333 32.85 -1.28 -20.63
N GLY A 334 33.01 -0.33 -19.71
CA GLY A 334 34.20 -0.19 -18.85
C GLY A 334 35.38 0.54 -19.49
N THR A 335 35.22 1.05 -20.72
CA THR A 335 36.23 1.86 -21.40
C THR A 335 36.29 3.25 -20.79
N THR A 336 37.49 3.71 -20.41
CA THR A 336 37.70 5.07 -19.90
C THR A 336 37.37 6.09 -21.00
N LEU A 337 36.43 6.99 -20.70
CA LEU A 337 36.08 8.13 -21.53
C LEU A 337 37.01 9.31 -21.24
N TRP A 338 37.26 9.58 -19.96
CA TRP A 338 38.27 10.52 -19.51
C TRP A 338 38.72 10.20 -18.09
N GLU A 339 39.92 10.69 -17.77
CA GLU A 339 40.47 10.71 -16.43
C GLU A 339 41.09 12.08 -16.18
N LYS A 340 40.92 12.61 -14.96
CA LYS A 340 41.40 13.93 -14.58
C LYS A 340 41.92 13.91 -13.16
N LYS A 341 43.00 14.65 -12.95
CA LYS A 341 43.60 14.86 -11.64
C LYS A 341 43.42 16.31 -11.25
N TYR A 342 43.09 16.55 -9.99
CA TYR A 342 42.83 17.88 -9.44
C TYR A 342 43.70 18.06 -8.21
N ASN A 343 44.40 19.19 -8.17
CA ASN A 343 45.33 19.50 -7.11
C ASN A 343 45.03 20.91 -6.58
N TYR A 344 44.99 21.04 -5.27
CA TYR A 344 44.98 22.27 -4.51
C TYR A 344 45.94 22.18 -3.31
N GLY A 345 47.24 22.24 -3.60
CA GLY A 345 48.30 22.42 -2.63
C GLY A 345 49.13 21.15 -2.41
N ILE A 346 49.11 20.64 -1.17
CA ILE A 346 49.95 19.52 -0.72
C ILE A 346 49.22 18.19 -0.90
N SER A 347 47.91 18.13 -0.63
CA SER A 347 47.16 16.89 -0.81
C SER A 347 45.66 17.10 -0.91
N ASP A 348 45.01 16.39 -1.82
CA ASP A 348 43.57 16.45 -2.07
C ASP A 348 43.02 15.04 -2.20
N ARG A 349 41.89 14.77 -1.54
CA ARG A 349 41.24 13.46 -1.60
C ARG A 349 39.75 13.62 -1.80
N ALA A 350 39.22 12.86 -2.76
CA ALA A 350 37.79 12.70 -2.94
C ALA A 350 37.31 11.44 -2.21
N PHE A 351 36.15 11.53 -1.58
CA PHE A 351 35.58 10.42 -0.82
C PHE A 351 34.25 9.95 -1.35
N ASP A 352 33.46 10.85 -1.94
CA ASP A 352 32.19 10.48 -2.56
C ASP A 352 31.83 11.43 -3.70
N LEU A 353 30.90 11.02 -4.54
CA LEU A 353 30.45 11.79 -5.69
C LEU A 353 29.04 11.41 -6.12
N VAL A 354 28.40 12.31 -6.86
CA VAL A 354 27.13 12.06 -7.55
C VAL A 354 27.29 12.30 -9.05
N ALA A 355 26.82 11.35 -9.85
CA ALA A 355 26.63 11.48 -11.29
C ALA A 355 25.44 12.39 -11.58
N LEU A 356 25.64 13.43 -12.40
CA LEU A 356 24.61 14.43 -12.66
C LEU A 356 23.87 14.17 -13.98
N PRO A 357 22.58 14.57 -14.09
CA PRO A 357 21.79 14.37 -15.32
C PRO A 357 22.38 15.04 -16.57
N ASP A 358 23.20 16.08 -16.42
CA ASP A 358 23.91 16.74 -17.53
C ASP A 358 25.16 15.97 -17.99
N GLY A 359 25.37 14.76 -17.47
CA GLY A 359 26.53 13.92 -17.71
C GLY A 359 27.77 14.32 -16.90
N GLY A 360 27.71 15.38 -16.10
CA GLY A 360 28.76 15.83 -15.21
C GLY A 360 28.81 15.05 -13.88
N ALA A 361 29.48 15.61 -12.90
CA ALA A 361 29.54 15.06 -11.54
C ALA A 361 29.68 16.16 -10.49
N LEU A 362 29.18 15.92 -9.29
CA LEU A 362 29.46 16.71 -8.09
C LEU A 362 30.31 15.85 -7.15
N VAL A 363 31.47 16.35 -6.75
CA VAL A 363 32.47 15.58 -6.00
C VAL A 363 32.77 16.26 -4.68
N VAL A 364 32.90 15.47 -3.62
CA VAL A 364 33.17 15.97 -2.27
C VAL A 364 34.38 15.28 -1.66
N GLY A 365 35.06 16.01 -0.78
CA GLY A 365 36.25 15.53 -0.10
C GLY A 365 36.91 16.62 0.72
N TYR A 366 38.23 16.61 0.74
CA TYR A 366 39.03 17.70 1.30
C TYR A 366 40.25 18.04 0.43
N ALA A 367 40.80 19.22 0.72
CA ALA A 367 42.04 19.73 0.16
C ALA A 367 42.95 20.25 1.27
N ILE A 368 44.26 20.06 1.14
CA ILE A 368 45.30 20.46 2.09
C ILE A 368 46.20 21.48 1.39
N PRO A 369 45.86 22.79 1.41
CA PRO A 369 46.67 23.80 0.77
C PRO A 369 48.04 24.01 1.44
N THR A 370 48.10 23.82 2.76
CA THR A 370 49.30 24.02 3.59
C THR A 370 49.39 22.93 4.66
N VAL A 371 50.54 22.81 5.34
CA VAL A 371 50.82 21.72 6.29
C VAL A 371 49.89 21.63 7.50
N SER A 372 49.10 22.66 7.79
CA SER A 372 48.25 22.74 8.99
C SER A 372 46.76 22.93 8.73
N ASP A 373 46.35 23.10 7.47
CA ASP A 373 44.99 23.47 7.12
C ASP A 373 44.37 22.41 6.22
N VAL A 374 43.21 21.90 6.63
CA VAL A 374 42.40 21.00 5.79
C VAL A 374 41.07 21.69 5.50
N HIS A 375 40.79 21.89 4.22
CA HIS A 375 39.58 22.56 3.74
C HIS A 375 38.61 21.54 3.17
N GLY A 376 37.32 21.67 3.51
CA GLY A 376 36.28 20.87 2.87
C GLY A 376 36.21 21.28 1.40
N TYR A 377 36.16 20.33 0.48
CA TYR A 377 36.30 20.62 -0.94
C TYR A 377 35.14 20.05 -1.72
N VAL A 378 34.46 20.91 -2.48
CA VAL A 378 33.35 20.55 -3.35
C VAL A 378 33.67 21.01 -4.77
N ILE A 379 33.60 20.09 -5.73
CA ILE A 379 33.90 20.37 -7.14
C ILE A 379 32.71 19.97 -8.00
N ARG A 380 32.25 20.90 -8.84
CA ARG A 380 31.31 20.60 -9.93
C ARG A 380 32.07 20.42 -11.23
N LEU A 381 31.92 19.24 -11.84
CA LEU A 381 32.50 18.89 -13.13
C LEU A 381 31.44 18.81 -14.21
N ASN A 382 31.75 19.25 -15.42
CA ASN A 382 30.91 18.98 -16.60
C ASN A 382 31.16 17.58 -17.16
N ALA A 383 30.43 17.21 -18.23
CA ALA A 383 30.49 15.88 -18.83
C ALA A 383 31.88 15.43 -19.32
N ASN A 384 32.80 16.37 -19.54
CA ASN A 384 34.17 16.13 -20.01
C ASN A 384 35.22 16.18 -18.88
N GLY A 385 34.77 16.24 -17.62
CA GLY A 385 35.68 16.38 -16.48
C GLY A 385 36.35 17.75 -16.44
N ILE A 386 35.72 18.80 -16.95
CA ILE A 386 36.21 20.17 -16.76
C ILE A 386 35.48 20.76 -15.55
N LYS A 387 36.27 21.34 -14.63
CA LYS A 387 35.75 22.06 -13.47
C LYS A 387 34.91 23.26 -13.94
N VAL A 388 33.63 23.22 -13.61
CA VAL A 388 32.67 24.32 -13.82
C VAL A 388 32.81 25.34 -12.71
N TRP A 389 32.85 24.86 -11.46
CA TRP A 389 33.12 25.65 -10.27
C TRP A 389 33.68 24.76 -9.16
N GLU A 390 34.30 25.40 -8.18
CA GLU A 390 34.74 24.75 -6.94
C GLU A 390 34.49 25.63 -5.73
N LYS A 391 34.37 25.01 -4.55
CA LYS A 391 34.20 25.72 -3.28
C LYS A 391 35.03 25.04 -2.20
N TYR A 392 35.69 25.89 -1.41
CA TYR A 392 36.46 25.49 -0.23
C TYR A 392 35.74 25.94 1.03
N TYR A 393 35.67 25.05 2.01
CA TYR A 393 35.17 25.32 3.34
C TYR A 393 36.32 25.40 4.31
N VAL A 394 36.58 26.62 4.78
CA VAL A 394 37.69 26.95 5.67
C VAL A 394 37.11 27.26 7.05
N THR A 395 36.94 26.22 7.86
CA THR A 395 36.45 26.37 9.24
C THR A 395 37.39 25.70 10.23
N GLY A 396 38.04 26.52 11.08
CA GLY A 396 39.08 26.06 12.00
C GLY A 396 40.28 25.47 11.27
N THR A 397 40.88 24.41 11.83
CA THR A 397 42.05 23.71 11.25
C THR A 397 41.68 22.52 10.37
N TYR A 398 40.46 21.99 10.50
CA TYR A 398 39.99 20.87 9.69
C TYR A 398 38.54 21.04 9.25
N SER A 399 38.30 20.79 7.97
CA SER A 399 36.97 20.64 7.37
C SER A 399 37.08 19.59 6.26
N GLY A 400 36.16 18.64 6.21
CA GLY A 400 36.18 17.59 5.19
C GLY A 400 34.84 16.91 5.06
N PHE A 401 34.47 16.57 3.84
CA PHE A 401 33.26 15.81 3.53
C PHE A 401 33.63 14.38 3.17
N THR A 402 32.89 13.43 3.71
CA THR A 402 33.04 11.98 3.48
C THR A 402 31.95 11.41 2.59
N THR A 403 30.79 12.08 2.49
CA THR A 403 29.64 11.58 1.73
C THR A 403 28.81 12.71 1.12
N ILE A 404 28.12 12.39 0.03
CA ILE A 404 27.14 13.26 -0.62
C ILE A 404 25.96 12.42 -1.11
N GLU A 405 24.74 12.93 -0.95
CA GLU A 405 23.51 12.26 -1.39
C GLU A 405 22.59 13.25 -2.13
N PRO A 406 22.01 12.88 -3.29
CA PRO A 406 20.98 13.68 -3.95
C PRO A 406 19.71 13.76 -3.11
N ALA A 407 19.00 14.87 -3.20
CA ALA A 407 17.68 15.04 -2.62
C ALA A 407 16.58 15.01 -3.71
N VAL A 408 15.37 14.59 -3.33
CA VAL A 408 14.18 14.50 -4.20
C VAL A 408 13.81 15.83 -4.84
N ASP A 409 14.14 16.96 -4.19
CA ASP A 409 13.92 18.30 -4.72
C ASP A 409 15.00 18.75 -5.74
N GLY A 410 15.91 17.84 -6.13
CA GLY A 410 17.02 18.09 -7.03
C GLY A 410 18.25 18.72 -6.35
N GLY A 411 18.19 18.98 -5.05
CA GLY A 411 19.34 19.45 -4.26
C GLY A 411 20.26 18.32 -3.80
N PHE A 412 21.15 18.63 -2.86
CA PHE A 412 22.14 17.68 -2.34
C PHE A 412 22.38 17.89 -0.84
N ILE A 413 22.61 16.82 -0.11
CA ILE A 413 23.09 16.85 1.28
C ILE A 413 24.50 16.29 1.34
N LEU A 414 25.39 16.98 2.05
CA LEU A 414 26.78 16.58 2.26
C LEU A 414 27.00 16.25 3.73
N GLY A 415 27.84 15.25 3.99
CA GLY A 415 28.23 14.81 5.33
C GLY A 415 29.73 14.77 5.50
N GLY A 416 30.18 15.04 6.72
CA GLY A 416 31.54 14.80 7.15
C GLY A 416 31.78 15.40 8.51
N ARG A 417 32.88 16.15 8.65
CA ARG A 417 33.31 16.71 9.93
C ARG A 417 34.04 18.03 9.78
N ARG A 418 33.99 18.87 10.82
CA ARG A 418 34.78 20.10 10.88
C ARG A 418 35.15 20.51 12.31
N THR A 419 36.18 21.32 12.44
CA THR A 419 36.53 21.98 13.72
C THR A 419 35.78 23.30 13.89
N LEU A 420 35.23 23.54 15.07
CA LEU A 420 34.61 24.82 15.44
C LEU A 420 35.49 25.60 16.43
N GLY A 421 36.07 26.71 15.99
CA GLY A 421 36.89 27.57 16.86
C GLY A 421 38.17 26.87 17.33
N SER A 422 38.55 27.05 18.61
CA SER A 422 39.75 26.46 19.21
C SER A 422 39.48 25.12 19.92
N SER A 423 38.46 24.36 19.51
CA SER A 423 38.14 23.05 20.11
C SER A 423 39.18 21.99 19.73
N ASN A 424 39.46 21.06 20.67
CA ASN A 424 40.35 19.91 20.43
C ASN A 424 39.64 18.73 19.70
N GLY A 425 38.45 18.95 19.14
CA GLY A 425 37.61 17.92 18.53
C GLY A 425 36.89 18.43 17.27
N MET A 426 36.58 17.50 16.37
CA MET A 426 35.84 17.74 15.12
C MET A 426 34.37 17.38 15.33
N ASP A 427 33.44 18.26 15.05
CA ASP A 427 32.02 17.95 15.11
C ASP A 427 31.55 17.34 13.77
N GLY A 428 30.61 16.40 13.84
CA GLY A 428 29.89 15.90 12.68
C GLY A 428 29.16 17.04 11.99
N TRP A 429 29.21 17.09 10.67
CA TRP A 429 28.84 18.28 9.91
C TRP A 429 28.00 17.94 8.70
N LEU A 430 26.84 18.59 8.59
CA LEU A 430 25.92 18.46 7.48
C LEU A 430 25.75 19.80 6.74
N VAL A 431 25.73 19.75 5.42
CA VAL A 431 25.51 20.93 4.56
C VAL A 431 24.50 20.61 3.48
N ARG A 432 23.46 21.45 3.35
CA ARG A 432 22.40 21.29 2.36
C ARG A 432 22.53 22.29 1.23
N TYR A 433 22.36 21.82 0.01
CA TYR A 433 22.38 22.59 -1.23
C TYR A 433 21.08 22.46 -1.99
N ASP A 434 20.58 23.52 -2.59
CA ASP A 434 19.46 23.46 -3.56
C ASP A 434 19.91 22.90 -4.92
N ALA A 435 18.95 22.73 -5.84
CA ALA A 435 19.21 22.24 -7.19
C ALA A 435 20.08 23.20 -8.06
N ALA A 436 20.14 24.48 -7.68
CA ALA A 436 21.00 25.48 -8.30
C ALA A 436 22.40 25.54 -7.66
N LEU A 437 22.69 24.63 -6.72
CA LEU A 437 23.95 24.54 -5.97
C LEU A 437 24.22 25.77 -5.09
N ASN A 438 23.15 26.40 -4.58
CA ASN A 438 23.25 27.35 -3.47
C ASN A 438 23.15 26.62 -2.13
N GLU A 439 23.97 27.01 -1.17
CA GLU A 439 23.91 26.49 0.20
C GLU A 439 22.64 27.01 0.90
N LEU A 440 21.80 26.10 1.39
CA LEU A 440 20.58 26.40 2.13
C LEU A 440 20.85 26.50 3.64
N TRP A 441 21.59 25.54 4.20
CA TRP A 441 21.97 25.52 5.60
C TRP A 441 23.21 24.66 5.84
N SER A 442 23.89 24.89 6.98
CA SER A 442 25.04 24.13 7.45
C SER A 442 24.93 23.96 8.97
N VAL A 443 24.84 22.72 9.47
CA VAL A 443 24.62 22.41 10.88
C VAL A 443 25.65 21.43 11.43
N ASN A 444 25.94 21.52 12.73
CA ASN A 444 26.89 20.64 13.42
C ASN A 444 26.20 19.78 14.45
N PHE A 445 26.75 18.60 14.65
CA PHE A 445 26.35 17.64 15.67
C PHE A 445 27.61 17.12 16.36
N GLY A 446 27.53 16.90 17.67
CA GLY A 446 28.67 16.44 18.43
C GLY A 446 28.77 17.02 19.82
N ASN A 447 29.83 16.66 20.53
CA ASN A 447 30.07 17.04 21.92
C ASN A 447 31.44 17.69 22.18
N LYS A 448 32.02 18.36 21.17
CA LYS A 448 33.38 18.92 21.22
C LYS A 448 34.50 17.88 21.27
N LYS A 449 34.20 16.59 21.07
CA LYS A 449 35.17 15.53 20.71
C LYS A 449 35.11 15.29 19.20
N SER A 450 35.71 14.21 18.70
CA SER A 450 35.65 13.90 17.27
C SER A 450 34.42 13.05 16.95
N ASP A 451 33.51 13.63 16.20
CA ASP A 451 32.27 13.06 15.68
C ASP A 451 32.32 13.14 14.13
N ASP A 452 31.72 12.19 13.43
CA ASP A 452 31.84 12.08 11.96
C ASP A 452 30.52 11.63 11.34
N ALA A 453 30.06 12.30 10.28
CA ALA A 453 28.92 11.90 9.48
C ALA A 453 29.41 11.17 8.22
N LEU A 454 29.57 9.85 8.34
CA LEU A 454 30.17 8.99 7.30
C LEU A 454 29.19 8.63 6.17
N THR A 455 27.89 8.60 6.45
CA THR A 455 26.84 8.25 5.49
C THR A 455 25.59 9.08 5.72
N ILE A 456 24.82 9.36 4.66
CA ILE A 456 23.55 10.10 4.74
C ILE A 456 22.54 9.50 3.77
N MET A 457 21.27 9.49 4.16
CA MET A 457 20.15 9.19 3.28
C MET A 457 18.99 10.15 3.53
N GLN A 458 18.27 10.54 2.47
CA GLN A 458 17.04 11.31 2.62
C GLN A 458 15.89 10.41 3.09
N ALA A 459 15.16 10.86 4.10
CA ALA A 459 13.95 10.19 4.58
C ALA A 459 12.73 10.60 3.72
N LYS A 460 11.68 9.77 3.72
CA LYS A 460 10.43 10.02 2.96
C LYS A 460 9.70 11.30 3.39
N ASP A 461 9.87 11.73 4.64
CA ASP A 461 9.35 12.99 5.17
C ASP A 461 10.11 14.24 4.67
N GLY A 462 11.11 14.05 3.80
CA GLY A 462 11.96 15.11 3.24
C GLY A 462 13.13 15.50 4.14
N GLY A 463 13.18 15.00 5.38
CA GLY A 463 14.32 15.12 6.29
C GLY A 463 15.50 14.23 5.88
N PHE A 464 16.53 14.19 6.70
CA PHE A 464 17.75 13.42 6.42
C PHE A 464 18.18 12.63 7.65
N VAL A 465 18.68 11.42 7.43
CA VAL A 465 19.32 10.60 8.46
C VAL A 465 20.80 10.49 8.12
N ALA A 466 21.65 10.90 9.06
CA ALA A 466 23.09 10.76 8.95
C ALA A 466 23.59 9.73 9.97
N GLY A 467 24.58 8.94 9.58
CA GLY A 467 25.24 7.95 10.43
C GLY A 467 26.74 8.11 10.45
N GLY A 468 27.37 7.73 11.56
CA GLY A 468 28.82 7.64 11.64
C GLY A 468 29.30 7.31 13.04
N GLN A 469 30.27 8.09 13.54
CA GLN A 469 30.91 7.85 14.84
C GLN A 469 30.69 9.03 15.78
N TYR A 470 30.61 8.72 17.07
CA TYR A 470 30.53 9.69 18.14
C TYR A 470 31.50 9.34 19.27
N GLN A 471 32.30 10.32 19.70
CA GLN A 471 33.30 10.08 20.74
C GLN A 471 32.77 10.48 22.12
N THR A 472 32.96 9.61 23.11
CA THR A 472 32.69 9.87 24.53
C THR A 472 33.97 9.79 25.37
N THR A 473 33.88 10.11 26.67
CA THR A 473 34.93 9.78 27.64
C THR A 473 34.38 8.75 28.62
N SER A 474 35.16 7.71 28.93
CA SER A 474 34.89 6.86 30.08
C SER A 474 35.01 7.67 31.39
N PRO A 475 34.46 7.16 32.51
CA PRO A 475 34.71 7.72 33.83
C PRO A 475 36.19 7.82 34.22
N THR A 476 37.06 7.00 33.60
CA THR A 476 38.51 6.99 33.83
C THR A 476 39.30 7.94 32.92
N GLY A 477 38.62 8.73 32.07
CA GLY A 477 39.27 9.70 31.18
C GLY A 477 39.65 9.15 29.79
N THR A 478 39.31 7.90 29.48
CA THR A 478 39.66 7.27 28.19
C THR A 478 38.67 7.68 27.10
N VAL A 479 39.17 8.07 25.91
CA VAL A 479 38.30 8.32 24.75
C VAL A 479 37.69 6.99 24.28
N GLN A 480 36.38 7.00 24.05
CA GLN A 480 35.61 5.85 23.58
C GLN A 480 34.87 6.24 22.30
N GLN A 481 34.85 5.36 21.31
CA GLN A 481 34.04 5.54 20.09
C GLN A 481 32.70 4.83 20.27
N ARG A 482 31.65 5.40 19.70
CA ARG A 482 30.29 4.85 19.70
C ARG A 482 29.68 5.06 18.34
N LEU A 483 28.83 4.12 17.96
CA LEU A 483 27.94 4.26 16.83
C LEU A 483 27.00 5.44 17.05
N TRP A 484 26.80 6.24 16.01
CA TRP A 484 25.97 7.44 16.05
C TRP A 484 25.08 7.56 14.83
N VAL A 485 23.82 7.93 15.07
CA VAL A 485 22.84 8.25 14.05
C VAL A 485 22.05 9.47 14.48
N VAL A 486 21.79 10.39 13.55
CA VAL A 486 21.00 11.59 13.78
C VAL A 486 19.98 11.76 12.67
N LYS A 487 18.74 12.11 13.04
CA LYS A 487 17.71 12.55 12.10
C LYS A 487 17.49 14.05 12.21
N VAL A 488 17.44 14.70 11.06
CA VAL A 488 17.16 16.13 10.93
C VAL A 488 15.94 16.36 10.05
N ASN A 489 15.19 17.42 10.34
CA ASN A 489 14.10 17.88 9.49
C ASN A 489 14.66 18.53 8.19
N PRO A 490 13.81 18.84 7.19
CA PRO A 490 14.27 19.45 5.94
C PRO A 490 15.04 20.78 6.10
N SER A 491 14.85 21.48 7.21
CA SER A 491 15.53 22.75 7.54
C SER A 491 16.81 22.56 8.36
N GLY A 492 17.27 21.32 8.59
CA GLY A 492 18.48 20.99 9.33
C GLY A 492 18.32 20.98 10.86
N GLY A 493 17.10 21.15 11.37
CA GLY A 493 16.81 21.04 12.81
C GLY A 493 16.84 19.59 13.26
N LYS A 494 17.57 19.29 14.35
CA LYS A 494 17.63 17.94 14.94
C LYS A 494 16.25 17.49 15.41
N LEU A 495 15.80 16.33 14.94
CA LEU A 495 14.58 15.67 15.41
C LEU A 495 14.92 14.69 16.53
N TRP A 496 15.86 13.79 16.27
CA TRP A 496 16.36 12.84 17.27
C TRP A 496 17.82 12.50 17.01
N GLU A 497 18.48 11.94 18.02
CA GLU A 497 19.86 11.48 17.96
C GLU A 497 20.00 10.22 18.79
N TYR A 498 20.69 9.24 18.21
CA TYR A 498 20.99 7.98 18.83
C TYR A 498 22.50 7.78 18.95
N ILE A 499 22.94 7.40 20.14
CA ILE A 499 24.32 7.06 20.44
C ILE A 499 24.30 5.70 21.11
N HIS A 500 24.95 4.71 20.49
CA HIS A 500 24.87 3.36 21.01
C HIS A 500 25.59 3.21 22.36
N ASN A 501 24.99 2.42 23.26
CA ASN A 501 25.48 2.29 24.64
C ASN A 501 26.75 1.45 24.77
N ILE A 502 27.05 0.63 23.78
CA ILE A 502 28.25 -0.21 23.78
C ILE A 502 29.40 0.56 23.14
N VAL A 503 30.54 0.48 23.80
CA VAL A 503 31.78 1.12 23.37
C VAL A 503 32.31 0.34 22.18
N GLY A 504 32.42 1.01 21.04
CA GLY A 504 32.88 0.44 19.79
C GLY A 504 31.96 0.68 18.62
N GLY A 505 32.59 0.98 17.49
CA GLY A 505 31.89 0.99 16.23
C GLY A 505 31.56 2.36 15.68
N TRP A 506 31.03 2.31 14.45
CA TRP A 506 30.55 3.44 13.67
C TRP A 506 29.66 2.91 12.55
N VAL A 507 28.75 3.76 12.05
CA VAL A 507 27.94 3.47 10.85
C VAL A 507 28.74 3.84 9.61
N ASN A 508 28.88 2.93 8.65
CA ASN A 508 29.55 3.22 7.37
C ASN A 508 28.56 3.44 6.22
N GLY A 509 27.38 2.82 6.25
CA GLY A 509 26.38 2.94 5.19
C GLY A 509 24.95 2.84 5.70
N ILE A 510 24.04 3.55 5.05
CA ILE A 510 22.59 3.49 5.24
C ILE A 510 21.95 3.23 3.88
N ALA A 511 21.09 2.22 3.77
CA ALA A 511 20.45 1.87 2.49
C ALA A 511 18.94 2.02 2.48
N TRP A 512 18.30 2.13 3.64
CA TRP A 512 16.85 2.22 3.70
C TRP A 512 16.39 2.95 4.94
N ILE A 513 15.33 3.73 4.77
CA ILE A 513 14.58 4.37 5.85
C ILE A 513 13.11 4.00 5.67
N SER A 514 12.49 3.44 6.70
CA SER A 514 11.06 3.09 6.69
C SER A 514 10.18 4.33 6.68
N GLU A 515 8.88 4.19 6.39
CA GLU A 515 7.92 5.31 6.52
C GLU A 515 7.83 5.82 7.95
N GLU A 516 8.02 4.91 8.90
CA GLU A 516 7.96 5.20 10.32
C GLU A 516 9.26 5.80 10.83
N GLY A 517 10.37 5.71 10.08
CA GLY A 517 11.65 6.34 10.39
C GLY A 517 12.75 5.39 10.86
N GLY A 518 12.51 4.08 10.83
CA GLY A 518 13.56 3.10 11.07
C GLY A 518 14.59 3.05 9.96
N VAL A 519 15.78 2.55 10.25
CA VAL A 519 16.97 2.69 9.39
C VAL A 519 17.67 1.35 9.24
N ALA A 520 17.85 0.88 8.00
CA ALA A 520 18.75 -0.24 7.71
C ALA A 520 20.16 0.30 7.47
N ALA A 521 21.10 -0.10 8.33
CA ALA A 521 22.45 0.42 8.32
C ALA A 521 23.50 -0.67 8.54
N VAL A 522 24.69 -0.44 7.98
CA VAL A 522 25.86 -1.30 8.17
C VAL A 522 26.96 -0.53 8.85
N GLY A 523 27.77 -1.26 9.62
CA GLY A 523 28.86 -0.67 10.34
C GLY A 523 29.78 -1.71 10.95
N TRP A 524 30.63 -1.24 11.85
CA TRP A 524 31.52 -2.09 12.62
C TRP A 524 31.18 -2.04 14.11
N TYR A 525 31.51 -3.09 14.82
CA TYR A 525 31.38 -3.24 16.27
C TYR A 525 32.62 -3.96 16.80
N PHE A 526 33.11 -3.72 18.03
CA PHE A 526 34.37 -4.33 18.52
C PHE A 526 34.34 -5.87 18.65
N THR A 527 33.22 -6.53 18.36
CA THR A 527 33.20 -7.96 18.04
C THR A 527 33.59 -8.12 16.57
N PRO A 528 34.54 -8.99 16.20
CA PRO A 528 35.09 -9.06 14.84
C PRO A 528 34.05 -9.28 13.73
N THR A 529 32.80 -9.59 14.05
CA THR A 529 31.70 -9.78 13.11
C THR A 529 31.16 -8.46 12.55
N PRO A 530 31.13 -8.28 11.22
CA PRO A 530 30.41 -7.18 10.60
C PRO A 530 28.89 -7.35 10.80
N VAL A 531 28.16 -6.24 10.97
CA VAL A 531 26.74 -6.28 11.37
C VAL A 531 25.89 -5.42 10.42
N LEU A 532 24.78 -6.00 9.97
CA LEU A 532 23.60 -5.26 9.51
C LEU A 532 22.69 -5.11 10.72
N PHE A 533 22.33 -3.89 11.07
CA PHE A 533 21.40 -3.63 12.16
C PHE A 533 20.30 -2.70 11.67
N PHE A 534 19.12 -2.89 12.24
CA PHE A 534 17.97 -2.03 12.02
C PHE A 534 17.83 -1.13 13.25
N LEU A 535 17.62 0.15 13.01
CA LEU A 535 17.26 1.11 14.06
C LEU A 535 15.79 1.44 13.92
N ASP A 536 15.11 1.64 15.05
CA ASP A 536 13.78 2.22 15.06
C ASP A 536 13.80 3.75 14.91
N ASN A 537 12.63 4.38 14.75
CA ASN A 537 12.51 5.84 14.67
C ASN A 537 12.87 6.55 15.97
N ASP A 538 12.85 5.86 17.11
CA ASP A 538 13.38 6.38 18.37
C ASP A 538 14.88 6.10 18.56
N GLY A 539 15.51 5.41 17.60
CA GLY A 539 16.91 5.00 17.61
C GLY A 539 17.19 3.65 18.27
N THR A 540 16.17 2.93 18.76
CA THR A 540 16.38 1.62 19.38
C THR A 540 16.99 0.64 18.37
N VAL A 541 18.12 0.01 18.73
CA VAL A 541 18.74 -1.04 17.91
C VAL A 541 17.94 -2.30 18.04
N CYS A 542 17.55 -2.82 16.90
CA CYS A 542 16.82 -4.06 16.77
C CYS A 542 17.86 -5.12 16.51
N GLN A 543 18.14 -5.85 17.60
CA GLN A 543 18.92 -7.05 17.52
C GLN A 543 18.01 -8.13 16.98
#